data_AF-A0A954K8H1-F1
#
_entry.id   AF-A0A954K8H1-F1
#
_cell.length_a   1.000
_cell.length_b   1.000
_cell.length_c   1.000
_cell.angle_alpha   90.00
_cell.angle_beta   90.00
_cell.angle_gamma   90.00
#
_symmetry.space_group_name_H-M   'P 1'
#
loop_
_entity.id
_entity.type
_entity.pdbx_description
1 polymer ?
#
loop_
_entity_poly.entity_id
_entity_poly.type
_entity_poly.pdbx_seq_one_letter_code
_entity_poly.pdbx_strand_id
1 'polypeptide(L)'
;YKHFAHEGGTSTPFIMHWPAGIKPEKRWITEPAQLIDLMPTLIDVAEAKYPETFNGNSIPALDGFSLRPVMQGEPLNRTEPIFIEHESNAFVRAGNWKLVGRGVSPAKGYQPQKWELYDVKVDRTELNNLAERRRAIVDDLAQKWEAWAKRVGVYPK
;
A
#
# COMPACT_ATOMS: atom_id res chain seq x y z
N TYR A 1 -6.61 12.94 15.29
CA TYR A 1 -7.24 13.27 13.99
C TYR A 1 -6.64 12.48 12.83
N LYS A 2 -5.29 12.35 12.71
CA LYS A 2 -4.68 11.52 11.66
C LYS A 2 -4.59 10.05 12.10
N HIS A 3 -5.59 9.25 11.76
CA HIS A 3 -5.60 7.80 12.04
C HIS A 3 -6.42 6.97 11.04
N PHE A 4 -7.19 7.62 10.15
CA PHE A 4 -7.98 6.96 9.12
C PHE A 4 -7.13 6.56 7.91
N ALA A 5 -7.58 5.53 7.20
CA ALA A 5 -6.92 4.92 6.05
C ALA A 5 -7.25 5.59 4.68
N HIS A 6 -8.13 6.60 4.70
CA HIS A 6 -8.45 7.48 3.57
C HIS A 6 -7.21 8.28 3.12
N GLU A 7 -7.19 8.80 1.89
CA GLU A 7 -6.06 9.53 1.30
C GLU A 7 -5.60 10.69 2.18
N GLY A 8 -6.50 11.36 2.90
CA GLY A 8 -6.12 12.41 3.85
C GLY A 8 -5.24 11.93 5.01
N GLY A 9 -5.30 10.63 5.36
CA GLY A 9 -4.46 10.00 6.37
C GLY A 9 -3.22 9.29 5.80
N THR A 10 -3.29 8.78 4.58
CA THR A 10 -2.29 7.87 4.00
C THR A 10 -1.45 8.46 2.87
N SER A 11 -1.92 9.51 2.20
CA SER A 11 -1.17 10.20 1.14
C SER A 11 -0.27 11.27 1.77
N THR A 12 1.05 11.09 1.70
CA THR A 12 2.03 12.03 2.25
C THR A 12 3.06 12.40 1.18
N PRO A 13 3.50 13.67 1.07
CA PRO A 13 4.57 14.04 0.15
C PRO A 13 5.85 13.23 0.40
N PHE A 14 6.51 12.81 -0.66
CA PHE A 14 7.76 12.08 -0.62
C PHE A 14 8.72 12.63 -1.66
N ILE A 15 9.96 12.90 -1.25
CA ILE A 15 11.02 13.47 -2.10
C ILE A 15 12.26 12.59 -1.95
N MET A 16 12.86 12.20 -3.09
CA MET A 16 14.14 11.51 -3.15
C MET A 16 15.17 12.42 -3.82
N HIS A 17 16.38 12.50 -3.25
CA HIS A 17 17.47 13.28 -3.80
C HIS A 17 18.76 12.47 -3.76
N TRP A 18 19.28 12.13 -4.94
CA TRP A 18 20.55 11.44 -5.11
C TRP A 18 21.11 11.76 -6.50
N PRO A 19 21.87 12.86 -6.67
CA PRO A 19 22.26 13.35 -7.99
C PRO A 19 23.07 12.38 -8.83
N ALA A 20 23.81 11.46 -8.18
CA ALA A 20 24.61 10.45 -8.87
C ALA A 20 23.79 9.25 -9.36
N GLY A 21 22.61 8.99 -8.79
CA GLY A 21 21.82 7.78 -9.10
C GLY A 21 20.37 8.01 -9.49
N ILE A 22 19.85 9.23 -9.33
CA ILE A 22 18.52 9.64 -9.80
C ILE A 22 18.72 10.53 -11.03
N LYS A 23 18.17 10.08 -12.16
CA LYS A 23 18.12 10.91 -13.37
C LYS A 23 17.17 12.09 -13.13
N PRO A 24 17.56 13.31 -13.49
CA PRO A 24 16.66 14.45 -13.40
C PRO A 24 15.36 14.20 -14.18
N GLU A 25 14.23 14.33 -13.50
CA GLU A 25 12.89 14.24 -14.08
C GLU A 25 12.14 15.54 -13.78
N LYS A 26 11.45 16.08 -14.78
CA LYS A 26 10.70 17.33 -14.65
C LYS A 26 9.27 17.10 -14.16
N ARG A 27 8.78 15.85 -14.25
CA ARG A 27 7.43 15.44 -13.88
C ARG A 27 7.39 14.91 -12.45
N TRP A 28 6.24 15.06 -11.82
CA TRP A 28 5.92 14.33 -10.61
C TRP A 28 5.65 12.86 -10.94
N ILE A 29 6.25 11.96 -10.16
CA ILE A 29 5.91 10.54 -10.20
C ILE A 29 4.61 10.35 -9.41
N THR A 30 3.56 9.90 -10.09
CA THR A 30 2.22 9.72 -9.50
C THR A 30 1.88 8.26 -9.21
N GLU A 31 2.79 7.34 -9.52
CA GLU A 31 2.64 5.92 -9.22
C GLU A 31 2.64 5.70 -7.70
N PRO A 32 1.77 4.81 -7.19
CA PRO A 32 1.63 4.63 -5.75
C PRO A 32 2.82 3.86 -5.16
N ALA A 33 3.38 4.42 -4.09
CA ALA A 33 4.41 3.82 -3.26
C ALA A 33 3.99 3.89 -1.77
N GLN A 34 4.55 3.00 -0.95
CA GLN A 34 4.31 2.96 0.49
C GLN A 34 5.64 2.91 1.25
N LEU A 35 5.63 3.24 2.55
CA LEU A 35 6.81 3.21 3.42
C LEU A 35 7.59 1.87 3.35
N ILE A 36 6.88 0.75 3.19
CA ILE A 36 7.48 -0.59 3.08
C ILE A 36 8.37 -0.76 1.83
N ASP A 37 8.24 0.11 0.83
CA ASP A 37 9.05 0.10 -0.39
C ASP A 37 10.45 0.70 -0.16
N LEU A 38 10.67 1.43 0.95
CA LEU A 38 11.97 2.06 1.23
C LEU A 38 13.07 1.03 1.51
N MET A 39 12.80 0.03 2.35
CA MET A 39 13.78 -1.00 2.67
C MET A 39 14.28 -1.76 1.43
N PRO A 40 13.42 -2.35 0.57
CA PRO A 40 13.89 -3.00 -0.65
C PRO A 40 14.60 -2.02 -1.60
N THR A 41 14.20 -0.75 -1.66
CA THR A 41 14.90 0.26 -2.45
C THR A 41 16.34 0.47 -1.97
N LEU A 42 16.54 0.63 -0.66
CA LEU A 42 17.86 0.85 -0.08
C LEU A 42 18.77 -0.37 -0.25
N ILE A 43 18.22 -1.59 -0.12
CA ILE A 43 18.95 -2.83 -0.35
C ILE A 43 19.40 -2.94 -1.81
N ASP A 44 18.49 -2.68 -2.76
CA ASP A 44 18.77 -2.72 -4.21
C ASP A 44 19.84 -1.69 -4.59
N VAL A 45 19.70 -0.44 -4.14
CA VAL A 45 20.67 0.63 -4.40
C VAL A 45 22.04 0.35 -3.78
N ALA A 46 22.08 -0.28 -2.60
CA ALA A 46 23.31 -0.66 -1.94
C ALA A 46 23.93 -1.96 -2.49
N GLU A 47 23.28 -2.63 -3.46
CA GLU A 47 23.66 -3.96 -3.96
C GLU A 47 23.81 -4.99 -2.83
N ALA A 48 23.02 -4.81 -1.76
CA ALA A 48 23.04 -5.65 -0.59
C ALA A 48 22.13 -6.89 -0.75
N LYS A 49 22.29 -7.86 0.15
CA LYS A 49 21.40 -9.02 0.24
C LYS A 49 20.54 -8.92 1.50
N TYR A 50 19.23 -9.03 1.34
CA TYR A 50 18.34 -9.21 2.47
C TYR A 50 18.45 -10.64 2.99
N PRO A 51 18.81 -10.86 4.26
CA PRO A 51 19.01 -12.21 4.76
C PRO A 51 17.66 -12.87 5.08
N GLU A 52 17.59 -14.20 4.99
CA GLU A 52 16.41 -14.97 5.46
C GLU A 52 16.41 -15.15 6.98
N THR A 53 17.59 -15.03 7.60
CA THR A 53 17.79 -15.18 9.04
C THR A 53 18.73 -14.10 9.59
N PHE A 54 18.52 -13.69 10.83
CA PHE A 54 19.40 -12.78 11.55
C PHE A 54 19.58 -13.26 12.99
N ASN A 55 20.83 -13.42 13.44
CA ASN A 55 21.18 -13.97 14.75
C ASN A 55 20.48 -15.30 15.07
N GLY A 56 20.39 -16.21 14.09
CA GLY A 56 19.76 -17.53 14.24
C GLY A 56 18.23 -17.53 14.22
N ASN A 57 17.58 -16.37 14.03
CA ASN A 57 16.13 -16.26 13.94
C ASN A 57 15.70 -16.02 12.49
N SER A 58 14.61 -16.64 12.05
CA SER A 58 13.96 -16.26 10.80
C SER A 58 13.40 -14.84 10.92
N ILE A 59 13.58 -14.03 9.87
CA ILE A 59 13.06 -12.67 9.81
C ILE A 59 11.96 -12.54 8.75
N PRO A 60 11.02 -11.60 8.89
CA PRO A 60 9.96 -11.40 7.89
C PRO A 60 10.55 -11.09 6.51
N ALA A 61 9.97 -11.67 5.46
CA ALA A 61 10.27 -11.26 4.09
C ALA A 61 9.86 -9.81 3.84
N LEU A 62 10.47 -9.18 2.83
CA LEU A 62 10.10 -7.83 2.41
C LEU A 62 8.70 -7.85 1.75
N ASP A 63 7.80 -6.99 2.23
CA ASP A 63 6.46 -6.82 1.63
C ASP A 63 6.42 -5.75 0.52
N GLY A 64 7.43 -4.87 0.47
CA GLY A 64 7.55 -3.83 -0.54
C GLY A 64 8.41 -4.25 -1.74
N PHE A 65 8.60 -3.34 -2.68
CA PHE A 65 9.57 -3.50 -3.77
C PHE A 65 10.40 -2.24 -3.99
N SER A 66 11.47 -2.38 -4.76
CA SER A 66 12.39 -1.28 -5.03
C SER A 66 11.77 -0.21 -5.92
N LEU A 67 11.91 1.04 -5.50
CA LEU A 67 11.56 2.24 -6.27
C LEU A 67 12.67 2.65 -7.25
N ARG A 68 13.73 1.84 -7.40
CA ARG A 68 14.83 2.13 -8.34
C ARG A 68 14.38 2.38 -9.80
N PRO A 69 13.35 1.72 -10.36
CA PRO A 69 12.90 2.03 -11.72
C PRO A 69 12.54 3.52 -11.92
N VAL A 70 11.82 4.15 -10.98
CA VAL A 70 11.45 5.56 -11.12
C VAL A 70 12.64 6.51 -10.99
N MET A 71 13.72 6.08 -10.31
CA MET A 71 14.98 6.83 -10.28
C MET A 71 15.64 6.90 -11.66
N GLN A 72 15.32 5.94 -12.55
CA GLN A 72 15.85 5.85 -13.91
C GLN A 72 14.89 6.37 -14.97
N GLY A 73 13.73 6.91 -14.57
CA GLY A 73 12.67 7.37 -15.48
C GLY A 73 11.79 6.25 -16.02
N GLU A 74 11.85 5.06 -15.42
CA GLU A 74 11.06 3.89 -15.80
C GLU A 74 9.83 3.74 -14.90
N PRO A 75 8.72 3.17 -15.40
CA PRO A 75 7.54 2.91 -14.57
C PRO A 75 7.83 1.89 -13.47
N LEU A 76 7.17 2.02 -12.31
CA LEU A 76 7.26 1.01 -11.23
C LEU A 76 6.65 -0.32 -11.63
N ASN A 77 5.64 -0.31 -12.51
CA ASN A 77 4.91 -1.50 -12.94
C ASN A 77 4.43 -2.38 -11.76
N ARG A 78 4.01 -1.74 -10.66
CA ARG A 78 3.46 -2.42 -9.47
C ARG A 78 2.29 -3.32 -9.88
N THR A 79 2.47 -4.63 -9.77
CA THR A 79 1.40 -5.62 -9.96
C THR A 79 0.65 -5.91 -8.66
N GLU A 80 1.37 -5.86 -7.53
CA GLU A 80 0.82 -6.22 -6.22
C GLU A 80 0.09 -5.06 -5.54
N PRO A 81 -1.06 -5.31 -4.89
CA PRO A 81 -1.77 -4.29 -4.16
C PRO A 81 -0.97 -3.73 -2.98
N ILE A 82 -1.32 -2.53 -2.55
CA ILE A 82 -0.86 -1.92 -1.30
C ILE A 82 -1.92 -2.16 -0.24
N PHE A 83 -1.51 -2.57 0.96
CA PHE A 83 -2.40 -2.86 2.07
C PHE A 83 -2.02 -2.05 3.30
N ILE A 84 -3.03 -1.65 4.08
CA ILE A 84 -2.87 -1.13 5.44
C ILE A 84 -3.95 -1.70 6.35
N GLU A 85 -3.57 -1.89 7.61
CA GLU A 85 -4.46 -1.86 8.77
C GLU A 85 -3.88 -0.88 9.78
N HIS A 86 -4.73 -0.04 10.35
CA HIS A 86 -4.35 0.93 11.38
C HIS A 86 -5.56 1.23 12.26
N GLU A 87 -5.51 0.82 13.54
CA GLU A 87 -6.57 1.06 14.52
C GLU A 87 -7.97 0.63 14.04
N SER A 88 -8.07 -0.58 13.48
CA SER A 88 -9.29 -1.14 12.88
C SER A 88 -9.74 -0.48 11.57
N ASN A 89 -9.06 0.56 11.12
CA ASN A 89 -9.25 1.14 9.78
C ASN A 89 -8.36 0.39 8.79
N ALA A 90 -8.81 0.26 7.56
CA ALA A 90 -8.11 -0.55 6.58
C ALA A 90 -8.20 0.07 5.20
N PHE A 91 -7.21 -0.21 4.36
CA PHE A 91 -7.36 -0.07 2.92
C PHE A 91 -6.61 -1.17 2.16
N VAL A 92 -7.07 -1.42 0.94
CA VAL A 92 -6.30 -2.07 -0.13
C VAL A 92 -6.39 -1.23 -1.40
N ARG A 93 -5.26 -1.05 -2.09
CA ARG A 93 -5.20 -0.33 -3.37
C ARG A 93 -4.55 -1.19 -4.43
N ALA A 94 -5.27 -1.43 -5.53
CA ALA A 94 -4.75 -2.09 -6.73
C ALA A 94 -4.97 -1.17 -7.94
N GLY A 95 -3.87 -0.65 -8.50
CA GLY A 95 -3.92 0.38 -9.54
C GLY A 95 -4.69 1.63 -9.07
N ASN A 96 -5.78 1.93 -9.77
CA ASN A 96 -6.63 3.09 -9.46
C ASN A 96 -7.72 2.79 -8.43
N TRP A 97 -8.01 1.51 -8.17
CA TRP A 97 -9.06 1.14 -7.24
C TRP A 97 -8.53 1.12 -5.83
N LYS A 98 -9.22 1.81 -4.92
CA LYS A 98 -8.96 1.77 -3.49
C LYS A 98 -10.23 1.36 -2.76
N LEU A 99 -10.13 0.26 -2.02
CA LEU A 99 -11.11 -0.15 -1.04
C LEU A 99 -10.63 0.36 0.32
N VAL A 100 -11.43 1.15 1.02
CA VAL A 100 -11.06 1.78 2.29
C VAL A 100 -12.25 1.77 3.24
N GLY A 101 -12.02 1.66 4.54
CA GLY A 101 -13.12 1.67 5.49
C GLY A 101 -12.70 1.91 6.93
N ARG A 102 -13.64 2.45 7.71
CA ARG A 102 -13.45 2.74 9.14
C ARG A 102 -13.98 1.61 10.00
N GLY A 103 -13.15 1.10 10.89
CA GLY A 103 -13.55 -0.03 11.75
C GLY A 103 -13.97 -1.26 10.94
N VAL A 104 -13.28 -1.51 9.82
CA VAL A 104 -13.35 -2.75 9.01
C VAL A 104 -12.82 -3.92 9.82
N SER A 105 -11.81 -3.70 10.66
CA SER A 105 -11.13 -4.75 11.39
C SER A 105 -11.09 -4.60 12.92
N PRO A 106 -12.24 -4.39 13.57
CA PRO A 106 -12.31 -4.26 15.01
C PRO A 106 -12.00 -5.60 15.70
N ALA A 107 -11.73 -5.56 17.00
CA ALA A 107 -11.49 -6.75 17.83
C ALA A 107 -12.64 -7.78 17.77
N LYS A 108 -13.88 -7.30 17.55
CA LYS A 108 -15.07 -8.15 17.36
C LYS A 108 -15.13 -8.88 16.00
N GLY A 109 -14.09 -8.78 15.19
CA GLY A 109 -13.97 -9.48 13.90
C GLY A 109 -14.25 -8.59 12.68
N TYR A 110 -13.87 -9.11 11.51
CA TYR A 110 -13.94 -8.45 10.21
C TYR A 110 -15.36 -8.00 9.83
N GLN A 111 -15.49 -6.77 9.33
CA GLN A 111 -16.74 -6.08 9.01
C GLN A 111 -16.74 -5.65 7.51
N PRO A 112 -16.93 -6.58 6.57
CA PRO A 112 -16.85 -6.28 5.12
C PRO A 112 -17.90 -5.27 4.64
N GLN A 113 -19.02 -5.11 5.35
CA GLN A 113 -20.05 -4.13 5.04
C GLN A 113 -19.62 -2.67 5.24
N LYS A 114 -18.46 -2.44 5.87
CA LYS A 114 -17.92 -1.09 6.10
C LYS A 114 -16.96 -0.63 5.01
N TRP A 115 -16.75 -1.44 3.98
CA TRP A 115 -15.93 -1.06 2.86
C TRP A 115 -16.61 -0.02 1.98
N GLU A 116 -15.82 0.97 1.58
CA GLU A 116 -16.12 1.97 0.58
C GLU A 116 -15.14 1.78 -0.58
N LEU A 117 -15.60 1.95 -1.81
CA LEU A 117 -14.77 1.76 -3.01
C LEU A 117 -14.67 3.06 -3.80
N TYR A 118 -13.44 3.43 -4.18
CA TYR A 118 -13.16 4.64 -4.94
C TYR A 118 -12.22 4.35 -6.11
N ASP A 119 -12.40 5.09 -7.21
CA ASP A 119 -11.39 5.24 -8.25
C ASP A 119 -10.56 6.48 -7.94
N VAL A 120 -9.40 6.29 -7.31
CA VAL A 120 -8.56 7.40 -6.84
C VAL A 120 -7.83 8.13 -7.96
N LYS A 121 -7.90 7.64 -9.20
CA LYS A 121 -7.37 8.36 -10.37
C LYS A 121 -8.26 9.54 -10.73
N VAL A 122 -9.57 9.40 -10.58
CA VAL A 122 -10.56 10.45 -10.92
C VAL A 122 -11.20 11.09 -9.68
N ASP A 123 -11.17 10.42 -8.53
CA ASP A 123 -11.69 10.90 -7.25
C ASP A 123 -10.67 10.68 -6.13
N ARG A 124 -9.62 11.51 -6.12
CA ARG A 124 -8.57 11.46 -5.10
C ARG A 124 -9.05 11.90 -3.71
N THR A 125 -10.22 12.54 -3.64
CA THR A 125 -10.86 13.00 -2.40
C THR A 125 -11.78 11.95 -1.77
N GLU A 126 -11.99 10.81 -2.44
CA GLU A 126 -12.82 9.70 -1.94
C GLU A 126 -14.24 10.14 -1.57
N LEU A 127 -14.89 10.94 -2.43
CA LEU A 127 -16.23 11.50 -2.18
C LEU A 127 -17.36 10.62 -2.76
N ASN A 128 -17.08 9.87 -3.81
CA ASN A 128 -18.08 9.12 -4.58
C ASN A 128 -17.89 7.62 -4.33
N ASN A 129 -18.55 7.10 -3.30
CA ASN A 129 -18.48 5.67 -3.00
C ASN A 129 -19.16 4.84 -4.10
N LEU A 130 -18.40 3.94 -4.72
CA LEU A 130 -18.82 3.07 -5.83
C LEU A 130 -19.14 1.64 -5.38
N ALA A 131 -19.09 1.33 -4.08
CA ALA A 131 -19.21 -0.03 -3.57
C ALA A 131 -20.45 -0.77 -4.08
N GLU A 132 -21.63 -0.13 -4.05
CA GLU A 132 -22.88 -0.73 -4.54
C GLU A 132 -22.88 -0.96 -6.06
N ARG A 133 -22.19 -0.10 -6.82
CA ARG A 133 -22.17 -0.13 -8.29
C ARG A 133 -21.12 -1.08 -8.85
N ARG A 134 -20.13 -1.46 -8.05
CA ARG A 134 -18.93 -2.22 -8.46
C ARG A 134 -18.62 -3.36 -7.49
N ARG A 135 -19.64 -4.14 -7.13
CA ARG A 135 -19.53 -5.25 -6.15
C ARG A 135 -18.42 -6.25 -6.46
N ALA A 136 -18.24 -6.62 -7.73
CA ALA A 136 -17.16 -7.54 -8.11
C ALA A 136 -15.75 -7.03 -7.74
N ILE A 137 -15.52 -5.72 -7.83
CA ILE A 137 -14.24 -5.10 -7.44
C ILE A 137 -14.11 -5.05 -5.91
N VAL A 138 -15.21 -4.76 -5.21
CA VAL A 138 -15.26 -4.81 -3.75
C VAL A 138 -14.87 -6.21 -3.27
N ASP A 139 -15.49 -7.24 -3.83
CA ASP A 139 -15.29 -8.62 -3.39
C ASP A 139 -13.85 -9.10 -3.67
N ASP A 140 -13.28 -8.79 -4.83
CA ASP A 140 -11.89 -9.09 -5.18
C ASP A 140 -10.89 -8.41 -4.22
N LEU A 141 -11.05 -7.10 -4.01
CA LEU A 141 -10.15 -6.35 -3.15
C LEU A 141 -10.31 -6.74 -1.67
N ALA A 142 -11.54 -6.96 -1.21
CA ALA A 142 -11.82 -7.42 0.15
C ALA A 142 -11.15 -8.78 0.43
N GLN A 143 -11.22 -9.72 -0.52
CA GLN A 143 -10.55 -11.02 -0.40
C GLN A 143 -9.02 -10.87 -0.34
N LYS A 144 -8.44 -10.02 -1.20
CA LYS A 144 -7.00 -9.72 -1.18
C LYS A 144 -6.57 -9.12 0.17
N TRP A 145 -7.34 -8.16 0.69
CA TRP A 145 -7.05 -7.54 1.99
C TRP A 145 -7.15 -8.56 3.13
N GLU A 146 -8.19 -9.39 3.14
CA GLU A 146 -8.37 -10.40 4.19
C GLU A 146 -7.25 -11.46 4.17
N ALA A 147 -6.84 -11.91 2.98
CA ALA A 147 -5.72 -12.83 2.82
C ALA A 147 -4.41 -12.22 3.33
N TRP A 148 -4.13 -10.96 2.98
CA TRP A 148 -3.00 -10.21 3.52
C TRP A 148 -3.08 -10.07 5.04
N ALA A 149 -4.24 -9.68 5.58
CA ALA A 149 -4.46 -9.46 7.01
C ALA A 149 -4.19 -10.73 7.84
N LYS A 150 -4.62 -11.90 7.36
CA LYS A 150 -4.30 -13.19 7.98
C LYS A 150 -2.80 -13.51 7.94
N ARG A 151 -2.15 -13.26 6.79
CA ARG A 151 -0.71 -13.52 6.61
C ARG A 151 0.15 -12.70 7.57
N VAL A 152 -0.19 -11.42 7.78
CA VAL A 152 0.60 -10.50 8.60
C VAL A 152 0.14 -10.42 10.06
N GLY A 153 -0.84 -11.24 10.46
CA GLY A 153 -1.28 -11.34 11.85
C GLY A 153 -2.09 -10.14 12.35
N VAL A 154 -2.89 -9.49 11.48
CA VAL A 154 -3.89 -8.48 11.92
C VAL A 154 -4.88 -9.08 12.92
N TYR A 155 -5.13 -10.39 12.84
CA TYR A 155 -5.98 -11.17 13.73
C TYR A 155 -5.28 -12.46 14.18
N PRO A 156 -5.67 -13.05 15.34
CA PRO A 156 -6.62 -12.51 16.32
C PRO A 156 -6.08 -11.23 16.99
N LYS A 157 -6.99 -10.35 17.43
CA LYS A 157 -6.68 -9.14 18.21
C LYS A 157 -7.07 -9.34 19.66
#